data_AF-A0AAV0WAB3-F1
#
_entry.id   AF-A0AAV0WAB3-F1
#
_cell.length_a   1.000
_cell.length_b   1.000
_cell.length_c   1.000
_cell.angle_alpha   90.00
_cell.angle_beta   90.00
_cell.angle_gamma   90.00
#
_symmetry.space_group_name_H-M   'P 1'
#
loop_
_entity.id
_entity.type
_entity.pdbx_description
1 polymer ?
#
loop_
_entity_poly.entity_id
_entity_poly.type
_entity_poly.pdbx_seq_one_letter_code
_entity_poly.pdbx_strand_id
1 'polypeptide(L)'
;MKQYMPMKPIKRGFKIWALADSYSGFLLNLDIYTGKKSNGIPEYGLGENVVLYLTKKLKNLFYCVFFDNFFTSIPLIFKLLCDGIFACGTFRVNKKYYPKHLMKNDGKYTSGDIEYAQSEDIGIMRWKDRGSKPVTLVSNMHNSSDTSTVLRKNGKGERIQVKCPTGISDYNKYMGGVDKFDQYMSPYSISQKSWKWWIKLFYYMVDTAIVNSYILYKESCNKNKKKYITHLEFRSRLTDELIGNFSCRKKNTSSPHEQRYKKKQKLSIAHDFTGVDHMPKFIDKYRRCKMCSTKAKEKRSNMICSTCDITLCKQCFVPYHKPT
;
A
#
# COMPACT_ATOMS: atom_id res chain seq x y z
N MET A 1 10.90 -20.38 -1.97
CA MET A 1 9.84 -19.34 -2.05
C MET A 1 10.40 -17.93 -2.28
N LYS A 2 11.33 -17.42 -1.48
CA LYS A 2 11.99 -16.12 -1.79
C LYS A 2 12.69 -16.17 -3.15
N GLN A 3 12.63 -15.07 -3.89
CA GLN A 3 13.21 -14.91 -5.23
C GLN A 3 14.23 -13.77 -5.24
N TYR A 4 15.25 -13.92 -6.07
CA TYR A 4 16.15 -12.84 -6.41
C TYR A 4 15.61 -12.12 -7.65
N MET A 5 15.39 -10.81 -7.55
CA MET A 5 14.83 -9.94 -8.58
C MET A 5 15.76 -8.74 -8.76
N PRO A 6 16.78 -8.82 -9.64
CA PRO A 6 17.86 -7.84 -9.70
C PRO A 6 17.40 -6.44 -10.10
N MET A 7 16.33 -6.33 -10.87
CA MET A 7 15.76 -5.07 -11.38
C MET A 7 14.74 -4.42 -10.44
N LYS A 8 14.45 -5.02 -9.28
CA LYS A 8 13.53 -4.43 -8.28
C LYS A 8 14.32 -3.72 -7.18
N PRO A 9 13.79 -2.63 -6.57
CA PRO A 9 14.46 -1.93 -5.47
C PRO A 9 14.84 -2.87 -4.32
N ILE A 10 13.93 -3.79 -3.97
CA ILE A 10 14.20 -4.89 -3.05
C ILE A 10 14.56 -6.14 -3.84
N LYS A 11 15.87 -6.44 -3.89
CA LYS A 11 16.40 -7.52 -4.74
C LYS A 11 16.08 -8.93 -4.25
N ARG A 12 15.78 -9.15 -2.97
CA ARG A 12 15.41 -10.47 -2.42
C ARG A 12 14.10 -10.37 -1.65
N GLY A 13 13.06 -11.05 -2.11
CA GLY A 13 11.73 -10.96 -1.52
C GLY A 13 10.78 -12.07 -1.97
N PHE A 14 9.53 -11.97 -1.56
CA PHE A 14 8.45 -12.80 -2.11
C PHE A 14 8.00 -12.17 -3.41
N LYS A 15 7.77 -13.00 -4.43
CA LYS A 15 7.19 -12.56 -5.69
C LYS A 15 5.68 -12.78 -5.60
N ILE A 16 4.93 -11.71 -5.76
CA ILE A 16 3.46 -11.72 -5.74
C ILE A 16 3.02 -11.20 -7.10
N TRP A 17 2.21 -11.97 -7.80
CA TRP A 17 1.54 -11.54 -9.02
C TRP A 17 0.20 -10.93 -8.65
N ALA A 18 -0.17 -9.87 -9.35
CA ALA A 18 -1.29 -9.03 -8.99
C ALA A 18 -2.10 -8.67 -10.25
N LEU A 19 -3.42 -8.64 -10.08
CA LEU A 19 -4.36 -8.02 -11.00
C LEU A 19 -4.97 -6.82 -10.27
N ALA A 20 -4.81 -5.64 -10.85
CA ALA A 20 -5.31 -4.40 -10.27
C ALA A 20 -6.11 -3.61 -11.30
N ASP A 21 -7.09 -2.85 -10.83
CA ASP A 21 -7.83 -1.89 -11.65
C ASP A 21 -6.88 -0.81 -12.20
N SER A 22 -6.99 -0.52 -13.50
CA SER A 22 -6.06 0.35 -14.21
C SER A 22 -6.17 1.82 -13.77
N TYR A 23 -7.35 2.27 -13.36
CA TYR A 23 -7.61 3.66 -12.98
C TYR A 23 -7.26 3.94 -11.53
N SER A 24 -7.84 3.19 -10.61
CA SER A 24 -7.75 3.39 -9.16
C SER A 24 -6.53 2.73 -8.52
N GLY A 25 -6.02 1.65 -9.12
CA GLY A 25 -5.02 0.77 -8.50
C GLY A 25 -5.62 -0.19 -7.47
N PHE A 26 -6.95 -0.39 -7.44
CA PHE A 26 -7.59 -1.35 -6.55
C PHE A 26 -7.13 -2.78 -6.87
N LEU A 27 -6.62 -3.51 -5.87
CA LEU A 27 -6.15 -4.87 -6.08
C LEU A 27 -7.34 -5.84 -6.12
N LEU A 28 -7.58 -6.44 -7.28
CA LEU A 28 -8.70 -7.34 -7.57
C LEU A 28 -8.38 -8.79 -7.20
N ASN A 29 -7.17 -9.23 -7.54
CA ASN A 29 -6.73 -10.61 -7.32
C ASN A 29 -5.20 -10.68 -7.20
N LEU A 30 -4.69 -11.72 -6.54
CA LEU A 30 -3.26 -11.95 -6.40
C LEU A 30 -2.93 -13.44 -6.40
N ASP A 31 -1.70 -13.78 -6.80
CA ASP A 31 -1.14 -15.11 -6.66
C ASP A 31 0.30 -15.04 -6.12
N ILE A 32 0.57 -15.79 -5.05
CA ILE A 32 1.88 -15.84 -4.43
C ILE A 32 2.73 -16.88 -5.16
N TYR A 33 3.89 -16.45 -5.65
CA TYR A 33 4.80 -17.36 -6.32
C TYR A 33 5.49 -18.28 -5.30
N THR A 34 5.17 -19.56 -5.37
CA THR A 34 5.74 -20.59 -4.50
C THR A 34 6.87 -21.40 -5.14
N GLY A 35 7.15 -21.20 -6.43
CA GLY A 35 8.11 -22.00 -7.21
C GLY A 35 7.40 -22.69 -8.37
N LYS A 36 7.91 -23.87 -8.79
CA LYS A 36 7.22 -24.69 -9.78
C LYS A 36 5.93 -25.25 -9.16
N LYS A 37 4.78 -24.92 -9.75
CA LYS A 37 3.48 -25.50 -9.43
C LYS A 37 3.16 -26.55 -10.50
N SER A 38 2.71 -27.74 -10.12
CA SER A 38 2.28 -28.81 -11.04
C SER A 38 0.86 -28.63 -11.59
N ASN A 39 0.10 -27.67 -11.05
CA ASN A 39 -1.35 -27.59 -11.23
C ASN A 39 -1.76 -26.58 -12.31
N GLY A 40 -0.84 -26.17 -13.18
CA GLY A 40 -1.14 -25.31 -14.33
C GLY A 40 -1.69 -26.13 -15.51
N ILE A 41 -2.31 -25.43 -16.44
CA ILE A 41 -2.69 -25.98 -17.74
C ILE A 41 -1.38 -26.28 -18.51
N PRO A 42 -1.07 -27.54 -18.84
CA PRO A 42 0.23 -27.95 -19.37
C PRO A 42 0.63 -27.25 -20.68
N GLU A 43 -0.35 -26.86 -21.50
CA GLU A 43 -0.15 -26.17 -22.78
C GLU A 43 0.41 -24.75 -22.60
N TYR A 44 0.27 -24.17 -21.41
CA TYR A 44 0.68 -22.80 -21.09
C TYR A 44 1.89 -22.78 -20.16
N GLY A 45 2.78 -21.82 -20.38
CA GLY A 45 3.89 -21.51 -19.50
C GLY A 45 3.44 -20.87 -18.19
N LEU A 46 4.41 -20.60 -17.31
CA LEU A 46 4.15 -20.05 -15.97
C LEU A 46 3.40 -18.71 -16.04
N GLY A 47 3.86 -17.77 -16.88
CA GLY A 47 3.25 -16.44 -16.98
C GLY A 47 1.81 -16.50 -17.48
N GLU A 48 1.54 -17.33 -18.48
CA GLU A 48 0.23 -17.49 -19.08
C GLU A 48 -0.76 -18.11 -18.09
N ASN A 49 -0.35 -19.15 -17.37
CA ASN A 49 -1.15 -19.76 -16.30
C ASN A 49 -1.52 -18.77 -15.20
N VAL A 50 -0.60 -17.86 -14.84
CA VAL A 50 -0.87 -16.81 -13.85
C VAL A 50 -1.96 -15.86 -14.35
N VAL A 51 -1.90 -15.43 -15.61
CA VAL A 51 -2.94 -14.56 -16.18
C VAL A 51 -4.29 -15.27 -16.15
N LEU A 52 -4.36 -16.51 -16.66
CA LEU A 52 -5.60 -17.30 -16.69
C LEU A 52 -6.20 -17.50 -15.28
N TYR A 53 -5.34 -17.71 -14.27
CA TYR A 53 -5.78 -17.79 -12.88
C TYR A 53 -6.34 -16.45 -12.38
N LEU A 54 -5.58 -15.36 -12.57
CA LEU A 54 -5.95 -14.05 -12.06
C LEU A 54 -7.23 -13.51 -12.71
N THR A 55 -7.45 -13.79 -14.00
CA THR A 55 -8.61 -13.34 -14.77
C THR A 55 -9.79 -14.30 -14.77
N LYS A 56 -9.73 -15.41 -14.01
CA LYS A 56 -10.82 -16.41 -13.96
C LYS A 56 -12.21 -15.82 -13.67
N LYS A 57 -12.28 -14.78 -12.84
CA LYS A 57 -13.53 -14.09 -12.48
C LYS A 57 -14.00 -13.05 -13.52
N LEU A 58 -13.19 -12.78 -14.55
CA LEU A 58 -13.48 -11.78 -15.59
C LEU A 58 -14.05 -12.40 -16.88
N LYS A 59 -14.23 -13.73 -16.93
CA LYS A 59 -14.70 -14.43 -18.13
C LYS A 59 -16.09 -13.97 -18.54
N ASN A 60 -16.29 -13.77 -19.85
CA ASN A 60 -17.54 -13.30 -20.47
C ASN A 60 -18.03 -11.92 -19.96
N LEU A 61 -17.16 -11.15 -19.30
CA LEU A 61 -17.47 -9.78 -18.88
C LEU A 61 -16.86 -8.73 -19.82
N PHE A 62 -16.07 -9.16 -20.82
CA PHE A 62 -15.48 -8.30 -21.85
C PHE A 62 -14.62 -7.16 -21.29
N TYR A 63 -13.97 -7.39 -20.14
CA TYR A 63 -12.96 -6.49 -19.61
C TYR A 63 -11.68 -6.49 -20.45
N CYS A 64 -11.01 -5.34 -20.48
CA CYS A 64 -9.71 -5.17 -21.11
C CYS A 64 -8.58 -5.38 -20.09
N VAL A 65 -7.70 -6.35 -20.35
CA VAL A 65 -6.58 -6.70 -19.49
C VAL A 65 -5.26 -6.33 -20.17
N PHE A 66 -4.43 -5.58 -19.44
CA PHE A 66 -3.12 -5.14 -19.91
C PHE A 66 -2.01 -5.81 -19.11
N PHE A 67 -0.99 -6.36 -19.76
CA PHE A 67 0.12 -7.01 -19.07
C PHE A 67 1.45 -6.92 -19.83
N ASP A 68 2.55 -7.05 -19.08
CA ASP A 68 3.91 -6.97 -19.63
C ASP A 68 4.34 -8.27 -20.35
N ASN A 69 5.42 -8.16 -21.11
CA ASN A 69 6.00 -9.18 -21.98
C ASN A 69 6.32 -10.53 -21.33
N PHE A 70 6.51 -10.56 -20.01
CA PHE A 70 6.68 -11.81 -19.28
C PHE A 70 5.44 -12.71 -19.42
N PHE A 71 4.26 -12.11 -19.44
CA PHE A 71 2.97 -12.80 -19.49
C PHE A 71 2.48 -13.02 -20.92
N THR A 72 2.82 -12.12 -21.85
CA THR A 72 2.22 -12.10 -23.20
C THR A 72 2.65 -13.24 -24.12
N SER A 73 1.69 -13.93 -24.72
CA SER A 73 1.90 -14.84 -25.86
C SER A 73 0.70 -14.76 -26.82
N ILE A 74 0.89 -15.11 -28.08
CA ILE A 74 -0.22 -15.18 -29.05
C ILE A 74 -1.28 -16.22 -28.64
N PRO A 75 -0.92 -17.45 -28.22
CA PRO A 75 -1.90 -18.42 -27.71
C PRO A 75 -2.70 -17.94 -26.49
N LEU A 76 -2.08 -17.17 -25.59
CA LEU A 76 -2.79 -16.60 -24.44
C LEU A 76 -3.78 -15.52 -24.88
N ILE A 77 -3.39 -14.63 -25.79
CA ILE A 77 -4.27 -13.57 -26.30
C ILE A 77 -5.50 -14.18 -27.00
N PHE A 78 -5.29 -15.23 -27.80
CA PHE A 78 -6.40 -16.00 -28.40
C PHE A 78 -7.29 -16.63 -27.33
N LYS A 79 -6.70 -17.31 -26.34
CA LYS A 79 -7.47 -17.97 -25.27
C LYS A 79 -8.30 -16.99 -24.44
N LEU A 80 -7.76 -15.80 -24.15
CA LEU A 80 -8.50 -14.75 -23.46
C LEU A 80 -9.68 -14.26 -24.30
N LEU A 81 -9.53 -14.15 -25.62
CA LEU A 81 -10.65 -13.83 -26.51
C LEU A 81 -11.76 -14.88 -26.41
N CYS A 82 -11.41 -16.17 -26.48
CA CYS A 82 -12.37 -17.27 -26.31
C CYS A 82 -13.04 -17.27 -24.92
N ASP A 83 -12.37 -16.74 -23.90
CA ASP A 83 -12.92 -16.57 -22.55
C ASP A 83 -13.72 -15.27 -22.40
N GLY A 84 -13.98 -14.51 -23.48
CA GLY A 84 -14.71 -13.24 -23.46
C GLY A 84 -13.94 -12.13 -22.74
N ILE A 85 -12.61 -12.10 -22.90
CA ILE A 85 -11.70 -11.11 -22.29
C ILE A 85 -10.84 -10.46 -23.37
N PHE A 86 -10.88 -9.14 -23.42
CA PHE A 86 -9.99 -8.36 -24.25
C PHE A 86 -8.62 -8.22 -23.59
N ALA A 87 -7.56 -8.27 -24.37
CA ALA A 87 -6.19 -8.32 -23.90
C ALA A 87 -5.24 -7.54 -24.80
N CYS A 88 -4.28 -6.88 -24.17
CA CYS A 88 -3.18 -6.20 -24.86
C CYS A 88 -1.91 -6.31 -24.02
N GLY A 89 -0.80 -6.66 -24.63
CA GLY A 89 0.46 -6.76 -23.92
C GLY A 89 1.67 -6.52 -24.79
N THR A 90 2.75 -6.05 -24.15
CA THR A 90 4.06 -5.96 -24.81
C THR A 90 4.53 -7.35 -25.19
N PHE A 91 5.22 -7.48 -26.32
CA PHE A 91 5.56 -8.77 -26.89
C PHE A 91 7.02 -8.78 -27.35
N ARG A 92 7.69 -9.92 -27.18
CA ARG A 92 9.07 -10.10 -27.62
C ARG A 92 9.08 -10.78 -28.98
N VAL A 93 9.75 -10.20 -29.96
CA VAL A 93 9.85 -10.72 -31.34
C VAL A 93 10.50 -12.09 -31.49
N ASN A 94 11.17 -12.57 -30.44
CA ASN A 94 11.74 -13.92 -30.40
C ASN A 94 10.77 -14.98 -29.85
N LYS A 95 9.56 -14.61 -29.42
CA LYS A 95 8.53 -15.57 -28.99
C LYS A 95 7.93 -16.32 -30.19
N LYS A 96 7.39 -17.51 -29.91
CA LYS A 96 6.72 -18.37 -30.88
C LYS A 96 5.55 -17.63 -31.56
N TYR A 97 5.30 -17.97 -32.82
CA TYR A 97 4.22 -17.41 -33.66
C TYR A 97 4.36 -15.94 -34.06
N TYR A 98 5.50 -15.31 -33.77
CA TYR A 98 5.80 -13.99 -34.33
C TYR A 98 6.03 -14.09 -35.85
N PRO A 99 5.34 -13.29 -36.70
CA PRO A 99 5.41 -13.39 -38.16
C PRO A 99 6.67 -12.70 -38.71
N LYS A 100 7.85 -13.30 -38.47
CA LYS A 100 9.15 -12.77 -38.91
C LYS A 100 9.24 -12.52 -40.42
N HIS A 101 8.49 -13.28 -41.23
CA HIS A 101 8.50 -13.16 -42.69
C HIS A 101 7.72 -11.95 -43.20
N LEU A 102 6.78 -11.41 -42.40
CA LEU A 102 5.97 -10.24 -42.76
C LEU A 102 6.50 -8.94 -42.16
N MET A 103 7.27 -9.02 -41.08
CA MET A 103 7.70 -7.86 -40.30
C MET A 103 9.15 -7.49 -40.56
N LYS A 104 9.46 -6.20 -40.55
CA LYS A 104 10.84 -5.71 -40.64
C LYS A 104 11.70 -6.18 -39.46
N ASN A 105 12.99 -6.33 -39.73
CA ASN A 105 14.00 -6.50 -38.68
C ASN A 105 14.24 -5.18 -37.94
N ASP A 106 14.61 -5.23 -36.66
CA ASP A 106 14.78 -4.05 -35.79
C ASP A 106 15.66 -2.95 -36.40
N GLY A 107 16.74 -3.32 -37.11
CA GLY A 107 17.68 -2.37 -37.72
C GLY A 107 17.14 -1.63 -38.94
N LYS A 108 16.00 -2.06 -39.50
CA LYS A 108 15.37 -1.40 -40.65
C LYS A 108 14.35 -0.32 -40.27
N TYR A 109 14.04 -0.16 -38.99
CA TYR A 109 13.06 0.84 -38.54
C TYR A 109 13.69 2.21 -38.33
N THR A 110 13.08 3.22 -38.93
CA THR A 110 13.34 4.64 -38.64
C THR A 110 12.38 5.19 -37.58
N SER A 111 12.81 6.22 -36.85
CA SER A 111 11.97 6.88 -35.83
C SER A 111 10.66 7.39 -36.45
N GLY A 112 9.54 6.98 -35.89
CA GLY A 112 8.19 7.25 -36.40
C GLY A 112 7.58 6.09 -37.17
N ASP A 113 8.37 5.07 -37.55
CA ASP A 113 7.86 3.94 -38.32
C ASP A 113 6.79 3.17 -37.53
N ILE A 114 5.70 2.87 -38.23
CA ILE A 114 4.61 2.02 -37.77
C ILE A 114 4.52 0.85 -38.74
N GLU A 115 4.45 -0.35 -38.20
CA GLU A 115 4.20 -1.58 -38.96
C GLU A 115 3.24 -2.45 -38.18
N TYR A 116 2.39 -3.19 -38.88
CA TYR A 116 1.45 -4.09 -38.24
C TYR A 116 1.21 -5.34 -39.09
N ALA A 117 0.84 -6.43 -38.43
CA ALA A 117 0.32 -7.64 -39.05
C ALA A 117 -0.92 -8.07 -38.26
N GLN A 118 -1.92 -8.57 -38.95
CA GLN A 118 -3.15 -9.04 -38.34
C GLN A 118 -3.53 -10.39 -38.91
N SER A 119 -3.99 -11.27 -38.03
CA SER A 119 -4.61 -12.54 -38.39
C SER A 119 -5.93 -12.61 -37.64
N GLU A 120 -7.04 -12.54 -38.37
CA GLU A 120 -8.39 -12.51 -37.79
C GLU A 120 -8.49 -11.41 -36.71
N ASP A 121 -8.86 -11.80 -35.48
CA ASP A 121 -9.04 -10.90 -34.35
C ASP A 121 -7.74 -10.55 -33.62
N ILE A 122 -6.60 -11.14 -33.99
CA ILE A 122 -5.32 -10.90 -33.32
C ILE A 122 -4.42 -9.99 -34.16
N GLY A 123 -4.17 -8.80 -33.62
CA GLY A 123 -3.30 -7.79 -34.18
C GLY A 123 -1.93 -7.74 -33.49
N ILE A 124 -0.88 -7.56 -34.29
CA ILE A 124 0.48 -7.23 -33.85
C ILE A 124 0.80 -5.84 -34.37
N MET A 125 1.19 -4.95 -33.47
CA MET A 125 1.55 -3.57 -33.78
C MET A 125 2.99 -3.31 -33.36
N ARG A 126 3.79 -2.74 -34.26
CA ARG A 126 5.17 -2.32 -34.01
C ARG A 126 5.32 -0.84 -34.28
N TRP A 127 6.04 -0.19 -33.37
CA TRP A 127 6.31 1.23 -33.47
C TRP A 127 7.71 1.56 -32.99
N LYS A 128 8.43 2.28 -33.83
CA LYS A 128 9.74 2.83 -33.50
C LYS A 128 9.56 4.26 -33.02
N ASP A 129 9.54 4.44 -31.70
CA ASP A 129 9.76 5.76 -31.11
C ASP A 129 11.26 6.13 -31.22
N ARG A 130 11.76 6.98 -30.33
CA ARG A 130 13.18 7.40 -30.31
C ARG A 130 14.16 6.38 -29.73
N GLY A 131 13.67 5.28 -29.16
CA GLY A 131 14.50 4.26 -28.53
C GLY A 131 15.33 3.48 -29.55
N SER A 132 16.36 2.75 -29.07
CA SER A 132 17.21 1.92 -29.94
C SER A 132 16.46 0.75 -30.59
N LYS A 133 15.33 0.32 -30.03
CA LYS A 133 14.50 -0.77 -30.57
C LYS A 133 13.03 -0.35 -30.71
N PRO A 134 12.32 -0.85 -31.72
CA PRO A 134 10.87 -0.68 -31.83
C PRO A 134 10.14 -1.45 -30.72
N VAL A 135 9.06 -0.87 -30.21
CA VAL A 135 8.14 -1.52 -29.28
C VAL A 135 7.18 -2.40 -30.08
N THR A 136 6.88 -3.59 -29.56
CA THR A 136 5.94 -4.54 -30.17
C THR A 136 4.82 -4.83 -29.18
N LEU A 137 3.58 -4.72 -29.63
CA LEU A 137 2.38 -5.12 -28.90
C LEU A 137 1.63 -6.21 -29.65
N VAL A 138 0.94 -7.07 -28.89
CA VAL A 138 -0.08 -7.98 -29.41
C VAL A 138 -1.40 -7.67 -28.72
N SER A 139 -2.50 -7.70 -29.46
CA SER A 139 -3.83 -7.45 -28.91
C SER A 139 -4.93 -8.18 -29.67
N ASN A 140 -6.04 -8.47 -28.98
CA ASN A 140 -7.26 -9.01 -29.57
C ASN A 140 -8.44 -8.00 -29.63
N MET A 141 -8.18 -6.71 -29.38
CA MET A 141 -9.24 -5.70 -29.26
C MET A 141 -9.02 -4.44 -30.10
N HIS A 142 -7.83 -4.27 -30.67
CA HIS A 142 -7.52 -3.09 -31.48
C HIS A 142 -7.44 -3.49 -32.95
N ASN A 143 -7.95 -2.65 -33.83
CA ASN A 143 -7.60 -2.72 -35.24
C ASN A 143 -6.13 -2.29 -35.42
N SER A 144 -5.33 -3.14 -36.06
CA SER A 144 -3.88 -2.96 -36.10
C SER A 144 -3.45 -1.77 -36.97
N SER A 145 -4.30 -1.32 -37.89
CA SER A 145 -4.06 -0.15 -38.74
C SER A 145 -4.34 1.18 -38.04
N ASP A 146 -5.08 1.16 -36.93
CA ASP A 146 -5.53 2.39 -36.28
C ASP A 146 -4.38 3.13 -35.60
N THR A 147 -4.35 4.43 -35.82
CA THR A 147 -3.33 5.32 -35.26
C THR A 147 -3.96 6.38 -34.38
N SER A 148 -3.18 6.78 -33.38
CA SER A 148 -3.48 7.84 -32.43
C SER A 148 -2.26 8.76 -32.30
N THR A 149 -2.38 9.81 -31.52
CA THR A 149 -1.31 10.80 -31.33
C THR A 149 -0.88 10.83 -29.88
N VAL A 150 0.42 10.77 -29.64
CA VAL A 150 1.02 10.93 -28.30
C VAL A 150 1.94 12.14 -28.26
N LEU A 151 1.95 12.82 -27.12
CA LEU A 151 2.84 13.95 -26.89
C LEU A 151 4.22 13.46 -26.43
N ARG A 152 5.27 13.88 -27.14
CA ARG A 152 6.67 13.61 -26.81
C ARG A 152 7.44 14.90 -26.69
N LYS A 153 8.28 15.04 -25.66
CA LYS A 153 9.24 16.17 -25.59
C LYS A 153 10.35 15.95 -26.59
N ASN A 154 10.65 16.88 -27.49
CA ASN A 154 11.80 16.84 -28.40
C ASN A 154 13.14 17.08 -27.65
N GLY A 155 14.26 16.99 -28.36
CA GLY A 155 15.59 17.25 -27.76
C GLY A 155 15.77 18.68 -27.24
N LYS A 156 14.92 19.62 -27.69
CA LYS A 156 14.86 21.02 -27.24
C LYS A 156 13.88 21.22 -26.07
N GLY A 157 13.19 20.17 -25.62
CA GLY A 157 12.22 20.22 -24.52
C GLY A 157 10.77 20.55 -24.91
N GLU A 158 10.50 20.87 -26.18
CA GLU A 158 9.17 21.21 -26.70
C GLU A 158 8.30 19.96 -26.88
N ARG A 159 7.00 20.06 -26.60
CA ARG A 159 6.06 18.93 -26.76
C ARG A 159 5.58 18.86 -28.21
N ILE A 160 6.03 17.82 -28.92
CA ILE A 160 5.59 17.51 -30.29
C ILE A 160 4.57 16.38 -30.29
N GLN A 161 3.65 16.43 -31.24
CA GLN A 161 2.70 15.36 -31.51
C GLN A 161 3.35 14.31 -32.42
N VAL A 162 3.31 13.05 -32.00
CA VAL A 162 3.87 11.91 -32.76
C VAL A 162 2.76 10.88 -32.97
N LYS A 163 2.60 10.43 -34.21
CA LYS A 163 1.68 9.32 -34.52
C LYS A 163 2.20 8.02 -33.92
N CYS A 164 1.31 7.25 -33.32
CA CYS A 164 1.59 5.89 -32.84
C CYS A 164 0.35 5.00 -33.00
N PRO A 165 0.50 3.67 -33.01
CA PRO A 165 -0.63 2.75 -32.99
C PRO A 165 -1.54 2.98 -31.79
N THR A 166 -2.87 2.92 -31.99
CA THR A 166 -3.85 3.11 -30.91
C THR A 166 -3.61 2.17 -29.74
N GLY A 167 -3.30 0.89 -30.02
CA GLY A 167 -2.98 -0.08 -28.96
C GLY A 167 -1.78 0.30 -28.09
N ILE A 168 -0.79 1.04 -28.64
CA ILE A 168 0.35 1.54 -27.86
C ILE A 168 -0.05 2.70 -26.95
N SER A 169 -0.91 3.58 -27.44
CA SER A 169 -1.46 4.67 -26.63
C SER A 169 -2.26 4.10 -25.45
N ASP A 170 -3.18 3.16 -25.71
CA ASP A 170 -4.02 2.53 -24.69
C ASP A 170 -3.21 1.69 -23.70
N TYR A 171 -2.22 0.92 -24.19
CA TYR A 171 -1.32 0.18 -23.30
C TYR A 171 -0.63 1.11 -22.29
N ASN A 172 -0.04 2.21 -22.77
CA ASN A 172 0.65 3.17 -21.90
C ASN A 172 -0.31 3.84 -20.90
N LYS A 173 -1.58 4.03 -21.29
CA LYS A 173 -2.61 4.62 -20.43
C LYS A 173 -3.05 3.68 -19.31
N TYR A 174 -3.17 2.38 -19.58
CA TYR A 174 -3.84 1.42 -18.68
C TYR A 174 -2.94 0.40 -17.99
N MET A 175 -1.71 0.15 -18.45
CA MET A 175 -0.82 -0.86 -17.85
C MET A 175 -0.41 -0.56 -16.39
N GLY A 176 -0.56 0.68 -15.93
CA GLY A 176 -0.05 1.18 -14.65
C GLY A 176 -0.83 0.81 -13.38
N GLY A 177 -1.89 -0.01 -13.47
CA GLY A 177 -2.74 -0.34 -12.32
C GLY A 177 -1.97 -0.93 -11.14
N VAL A 178 -1.10 -1.91 -11.40
CA VAL A 178 -0.29 -2.57 -10.35
C VAL A 178 0.76 -1.61 -9.78
N ASP A 179 1.40 -0.80 -10.63
CA ASP A 179 2.37 0.20 -10.16
C ASP A 179 1.72 1.28 -9.29
N LYS A 180 0.47 1.67 -9.58
CA LYS A 180 -0.31 2.56 -8.71
C LYS A 180 -0.60 1.93 -7.34
N PHE A 181 -0.94 0.65 -7.30
CA PHE A 181 -1.10 -0.08 -6.03
C PHE A 181 0.20 -0.07 -5.23
N ASP A 182 1.33 -0.41 -5.88
CA ASP A 182 2.66 -0.39 -5.25
C ASP A 182 3.03 1.01 -4.73
N GLN A 183 2.62 2.09 -5.42
CA GLN A 183 2.79 3.48 -4.96
C GLN A 183 1.98 3.81 -3.71
N TYR A 184 0.75 3.30 -3.56
CA TYR A 184 -0.01 3.46 -2.31
C TYR A 184 0.62 2.67 -1.16
N MET A 185 1.17 1.50 -1.47
CA MET A 185 1.75 0.56 -0.51
C MET A 185 3.09 1.05 0.05
N SER A 186 3.97 1.56 -0.82
CA SER A 186 5.38 1.81 -0.49
C SER A 186 5.61 2.81 0.65
N PRO A 187 4.90 3.96 0.76
CA PRO A 187 5.22 4.98 1.76
C PRO A 187 4.87 4.59 3.20
N TYR A 188 3.88 3.71 3.39
CA TYR A 188 3.29 3.44 4.71
C TYR A 188 3.25 1.94 5.06
N SER A 189 4.14 1.13 4.48
CA SER A 189 4.13 -0.30 4.75
C SER A 189 4.40 -0.59 6.23
N ILE A 190 3.55 -1.43 6.83
CA ILE A 190 3.67 -1.86 8.24
C ILE A 190 4.64 -3.02 8.43
N SER A 191 5.24 -3.50 7.34
CA SER A 191 6.07 -4.70 7.38
C SER A 191 7.24 -4.56 8.35
N GLN A 192 7.30 -5.48 9.32
CA GLN A 192 8.41 -5.57 10.28
C GLN A 192 9.46 -6.61 9.87
N LYS A 193 10.69 -6.47 10.38
CA LYS A 193 11.71 -7.52 10.29
C LYS A 193 11.25 -8.71 11.14
N SER A 194 11.25 -9.90 10.54
CA SER A 194 10.86 -11.13 11.22
C SER A 194 11.68 -12.31 10.71
N TRP A 195 11.97 -13.25 11.62
CA TRP A 195 12.57 -14.55 11.29
C TRP A 195 11.59 -15.49 10.62
N LYS A 196 10.29 -15.36 10.95
CA LYS A 196 9.22 -16.17 10.37
C LYS A 196 8.80 -15.57 9.03
N TRP A 197 9.02 -16.32 7.96
CA TRP A 197 8.79 -15.87 6.59
C TRP A 197 7.33 -15.47 6.31
N TRP A 198 6.37 -16.20 6.88
CA TRP A 198 4.93 -15.99 6.67
C TRP A 198 4.42 -14.68 7.27
N ILE A 199 5.09 -14.14 8.30
CA ILE A 199 4.76 -12.84 8.88
C ILE A 199 4.87 -11.72 7.84
N LYS A 200 5.84 -11.82 6.91
CA LYS A 200 5.99 -10.84 5.83
C LYS A 200 4.79 -10.87 4.87
N LEU A 201 4.24 -12.04 4.59
CA LEU A 201 3.03 -12.18 3.77
C LEU A 201 1.79 -11.71 4.53
N PHE A 202 1.69 -12.02 5.82
CA PHE A 202 0.61 -11.52 6.67
C PHE A 202 0.54 -9.98 6.64
N TYR A 203 1.67 -9.29 6.87
CA TYR A 203 1.70 -7.84 6.79
C TYR A 203 1.38 -7.30 5.40
N TYR A 204 1.82 -8.00 4.33
CA TYR A 204 1.44 -7.63 2.97
C TYR A 204 -0.09 -7.70 2.77
N MET A 205 -0.75 -8.73 3.29
CA MET A 205 -2.22 -8.86 3.20
C MET A 205 -2.94 -7.77 4.01
N VAL A 206 -2.44 -7.44 5.20
CA VAL A 206 -3.01 -6.34 6.01
C VAL A 206 -2.82 -4.99 5.33
N ASP A 207 -1.61 -4.68 4.85
CA ASP A 207 -1.36 -3.45 4.11
C ASP A 207 -2.23 -3.37 2.84
N THR A 208 -2.42 -4.49 2.13
CA THR A 208 -3.30 -4.60 0.96
C THR A 208 -4.75 -4.25 1.33
N ALA A 209 -5.25 -4.79 2.43
CA ALA A 209 -6.60 -4.49 2.92
C ALA A 209 -6.75 -2.99 3.24
N ILE A 210 -5.74 -2.38 3.87
CA ILE A 210 -5.75 -0.94 4.18
C ILE A 210 -5.77 -0.11 2.88
N VAL A 211 -4.91 -0.43 1.91
CA VAL A 211 -4.87 0.28 0.61
C VAL A 211 -6.20 0.15 -0.13
N ASN A 212 -6.74 -1.07 -0.26
CA ASN A 212 -8.04 -1.28 -0.91
C ASN A 212 -9.17 -0.53 -0.18
N SER A 213 -9.18 -0.52 1.16
CA SER A 213 -10.17 0.24 1.94
C SER A 213 -10.08 1.74 1.70
N TYR A 214 -8.86 2.29 1.58
CA TYR A 214 -8.64 3.70 1.29
C TYR A 214 -9.10 4.05 -0.13
N ILE A 215 -8.86 3.17 -1.10
CA ILE A 215 -9.35 3.36 -2.47
C ILE A 215 -10.88 3.39 -2.49
N LEU A 216 -11.55 2.45 -1.81
CA LEU A 216 -13.02 2.44 -1.69
C LEU A 216 -13.55 3.70 -0.99
N TYR A 217 -12.87 4.17 0.05
CA TYR A 217 -13.20 5.42 0.73
C TYR A 217 -13.12 6.61 -0.24
N LYS A 218 -12.05 6.71 -1.04
CA LYS A 218 -11.91 7.76 -2.07
C LYS A 218 -13.05 7.71 -3.09
N GLU A 219 -13.37 6.52 -3.61
CA GLU A 219 -14.47 6.34 -4.56
C GLU A 219 -15.83 6.76 -3.95
N SER A 220 -16.08 6.39 -2.70
CA SER A 220 -17.29 6.82 -1.97
C SER A 220 -17.35 8.33 -1.76
N CYS A 221 -16.22 8.96 -1.41
CA CYS A 221 -16.13 10.42 -1.30
C CYS A 221 -16.39 11.11 -2.64
N ASN A 222 -15.78 10.63 -3.72
CA ASN A 222 -15.97 11.16 -5.07
C ASN A 222 -17.44 11.06 -5.50
N LYS A 223 -18.07 9.90 -5.30
CA LYS A 223 -19.50 9.69 -5.60
C LYS A 223 -20.40 10.68 -4.84
N ASN A 224 -20.05 10.97 -3.59
CA ASN A 224 -20.77 11.91 -2.72
C ASN A 224 -20.29 13.37 -2.85
N LYS A 225 -19.41 13.68 -3.82
CA LYS A 225 -18.80 15.01 -4.02
C LYS A 225 -18.15 15.58 -2.75
N LYS A 226 -17.63 14.72 -1.88
CA LYS A 226 -16.90 15.10 -0.66
C LYS A 226 -15.40 15.06 -0.91
N LYS A 227 -14.68 16.00 -0.30
CA LYS A 227 -13.21 15.96 -0.27
C LYS A 227 -12.78 14.80 0.63
N TYR A 228 -11.96 13.89 0.10
CA TYR A 228 -11.33 12.83 0.87
C TYR A 228 -10.07 13.34 1.58
N ILE A 229 -9.76 12.75 2.73
CA ILE A 229 -8.53 13.02 3.49
C ILE A 229 -7.31 12.32 2.86
N THR A 230 -6.11 12.70 3.30
CA THR A 230 -4.86 12.07 2.82
C THR A 230 -4.76 10.61 3.28
N HIS A 231 -3.93 9.81 2.58
CA HIS A 231 -3.74 8.40 2.96
C HIS A 231 -3.15 8.24 4.37
N LEU A 232 -2.22 9.11 4.76
CA LEU A 232 -1.67 9.12 6.11
C LEU A 232 -2.75 9.39 7.17
N GLU A 233 -3.55 10.43 6.97
CA GLU A 233 -4.63 10.78 7.90
C GLU A 233 -5.69 9.66 7.99
N PHE A 234 -6.04 9.04 6.86
CA PHE A 234 -6.92 7.89 6.83
C PHE A 234 -6.37 6.74 7.68
N ARG A 235 -5.07 6.43 7.56
CA ARG A 235 -4.42 5.38 8.36
C ARG A 235 -4.36 5.72 9.84
N SER A 236 -4.12 6.98 10.19
CA SER A 236 -4.16 7.45 11.59
C SER A 236 -5.53 7.21 12.21
N ARG A 237 -6.60 7.65 11.54
CA ARG A 237 -7.98 7.42 12.02
C ARG A 237 -8.33 5.94 12.11
N LEU A 238 -7.96 5.16 11.10
CA LEU A 238 -8.15 3.70 11.12
C LEU A 238 -7.44 3.06 12.32
N THR A 239 -6.23 3.54 12.64
CA THR A 239 -5.47 3.04 13.79
C THR A 239 -6.17 3.38 15.11
N ASP A 240 -6.63 4.63 15.27
CA ASP A 240 -7.36 5.07 16.46
C ASP A 240 -8.66 4.27 16.65
N GLU A 241 -9.40 4.01 15.57
CA GLU A 241 -10.62 3.21 15.58
C GLU A 241 -10.37 1.73 15.91
N LEU A 242 -9.31 1.13 15.36
CA LEU A 242 -8.94 -0.26 15.65
C LEU A 242 -8.43 -0.46 17.08
N ILE A 243 -7.73 0.53 17.63
CA ILE A 243 -7.34 0.54 19.05
C ILE A 243 -8.60 0.73 19.92
N GLY A 244 -9.47 1.67 19.55
CA GLY A 244 -10.68 2.00 20.29
C GLY A 244 -10.38 2.22 21.78
N ASN A 245 -10.96 1.37 22.63
CA ASN A 245 -10.74 1.39 24.08
C ASN A 245 -9.75 0.32 24.57
N PHE A 246 -9.11 -0.41 23.66
CA PHE A 246 -8.18 -1.48 24.02
C PHE A 246 -6.88 -0.91 24.61
N SER A 247 -6.43 -1.51 25.71
CA SER A 247 -5.13 -1.21 26.30
C SER A 247 -4.41 -2.50 26.64
N CYS A 248 -3.25 -2.74 26.01
CA CYS A 248 -2.37 -3.87 26.33
C CYS A 248 -1.74 -3.74 27.72
N ARG A 249 -1.86 -2.57 28.35
CA ARG A 249 -1.54 -2.45 29.77
C ARG A 249 -2.53 -3.38 30.47
N LYS A 250 -2.02 -4.49 31.03
CA LYS A 250 -2.67 -5.09 32.20
C LYS A 250 -3.05 -3.88 33.06
N LYS A 251 -4.32 -3.75 33.43
CA LYS A 251 -4.64 -2.95 34.61
C LYS A 251 -3.83 -3.63 35.70
N ASN A 252 -2.58 -3.19 35.91
CA ASN A 252 -1.90 -3.35 37.17
C ASN A 252 -2.98 -2.90 38.13
N THR A 253 -3.50 -3.84 38.92
CA THR A 253 -4.45 -3.58 40.00
C THR A 253 -4.11 -2.21 40.52
N SER A 254 -4.98 -1.25 40.20
CA SER A 254 -4.60 0.16 40.23
C SER A 254 -3.94 0.41 41.57
N SER A 255 -2.69 0.90 41.55
CA SER A 255 -2.18 1.52 42.77
C SER A 255 -3.25 2.55 43.16
N PRO A 256 -3.72 2.57 44.43
CA PRO A 256 -4.81 3.44 44.88
C PRO A 256 -4.65 4.93 44.48
N HIS A 257 -3.43 5.31 44.09
CA HIS A 257 -3.04 6.62 43.61
C HIS A 257 -3.58 6.99 42.21
N GLU A 258 -3.67 6.07 41.24
CA GLU A 258 -4.09 6.41 39.87
C GLU A 258 -5.60 6.63 39.73
N GLN A 259 -6.42 5.94 40.54
CA GLN A 259 -7.88 6.12 40.54
C GLN A 259 -8.30 7.51 41.03
N ARG A 260 -7.51 8.15 41.91
CA ARG A 260 -7.77 9.52 42.40
C ARG A 260 -7.42 10.59 41.36
N TYR A 261 -6.42 10.38 40.52
CA TYR A 261 -5.99 11.39 39.53
C TYR A 261 -6.97 11.54 38.36
N LYS A 262 -7.55 10.46 37.85
CA LYS A 262 -8.59 10.55 36.80
C LYS A 262 -9.90 11.19 37.28
N LYS A 263 -10.19 11.13 38.58
CA LYS A 263 -11.35 11.84 39.17
C LYS A 263 -11.10 13.34 39.37
N LYS A 264 -9.83 13.77 39.52
CA LYS A 264 -9.45 15.18 39.72
C LYS A 264 -9.32 16.00 38.42
N GLN A 265 -9.05 15.38 37.27
CA GLN A 265 -8.91 16.12 36.01
C GLN A 265 -10.22 16.70 35.44
N LYS A 266 -11.38 16.46 36.08
CA LYS A 266 -12.63 17.17 35.77
C LYS A 266 -12.87 18.45 36.59
N LEU A 267 -11.95 18.86 37.46
CA LEU A 267 -11.96 20.19 38.07
C LEU A 267 -10.63 20.90 37.83
N SER A 268 -10.53 21.56 36.68
CA SER A 268 -9.62 22.67 36.48
C SER A 268 -10.19 23.89 37.21
N ILE A 269 -9.89 24.00 38.49
CA ILE A 269 -9.90 25.28 39.20
C ILE A 269 -8.50 25.42 39.79
N ALA A 270 -7.82 26.49 39.41
CA ALA A 270 -6.56 26.88 39.99
C ALA A 270 -6.69 26.90 41.52
N HIS A 271 -5.90 26.08 42.21
CA HIS A 271 -5.83 26.10 43.67
C HIS A 271 -4.71 27.06 44.08
N ASP A 272 -5.00 28.36 43.97
CA ASP A 272 -4.45 29.33 44.90
C ASP A 272 -5.16 29.12 46.25
N PHE A 273 -4.63 28.22 47.07
CA PHE A 273 -5.00 28.14 48.49
C PHE A 273 -4.00 28.97 49.30
N THR A 274 -3.87 30.25 48.98
CA THR A 274 -3.26 31.21 49.87
C THR A 274 -4.28 31.53 50.98
N GLY A 275 -4.07 30.98 52.18
CA GLY A 275 -4.87 31.33 53.37
C GLY A 275 -5.75 30.24 53.98
N VAL A 276 -5.54 28.95 53.67
CA VAL A 276 -6.26 27.84 54.34
C VAL A 276 -5.31 27.13 55.31
N ASP A 277 -5.73 26.96 56.57
CA ASP A 277 -4.93 26.27 57.58
C ASP A 277 -4.62 24.82 57.16
N HIS A 278 -3.33 24.52 57.00
CA HIS A 278 -2.84 23.17 56.70
C HIS A 278 -2.53 22.43 58.00
N MET A 279 -3.43 21.57 58.45
CA MET A 279 -3.26 20.81 59.70
C MET A 279 -2.81 19.36 59.44
N PRO A 280 -1.85 18.81 60.22
CA PRO A 280 -1.50 17.40 60.13
C PRO A 280 -2.59 16.51 60.74
N LYS A 281 -2.97 15.45 60.02
CA LYS A 281 -3.78 14.32 60.50
C LYS A 281 -2.99 13.03 60.40
N PHE A 282 -3.15 12.15 61.38
CA PHE A 282 -2.52 10.83 61.37
C PHE A 282 -3.48 9.79 60.81
N ILE A 283 -2.96 8.89 59.98
CA ILE A 283 -3.68 7.73 59.43
C ILE A 283 -3.05 6.44 59.94
N ASP A 284 -3.79 5.33 59.91
CA ASP A 284 -3.27 4.04 60.42
C ASP A 284 -2.16 3.45 59.55
N LYS A 285 -2.02 3.90 58.30
CA LYS A 285 -1.08 3.35 57.32
C LYS A 285 0.05 4.32 56.98
N TYR A 286 1.29 3.84 57.09
CA TYR A 286 2.46 4.60 56.63
C TYR A 286 2.52 4.69 55.10
N ARG A 287 2.58 5.91 54.57
CA ARG A 287 2.75 6.21 53.14
C ARG A 287 4.09 6.91 52.91
N ARG A 288 4.58 6.95 51.66
CA ARG A 288 5.84 7.65 51.35
C ARG A 288 5.62 9.17 51.41
N CYS A 289 6.57 9.89 52.01
CA CYS A 289 6.56 11.35 52.03
C CYS A 289 6.79 11.89 50.61
N LYS A 290 5.91 12.78 50.12
CA LYS A 290 5.99 13.33 48.76
C LYS A 290 7.28 14.09 48.46
N MET A 291 7.86 14.75 49.45
CA MET A 291 9.12 15.51 49.30
C MET A 291 10.37 14.66 49.49
N CYS A 292 10.28 13.53 50.20
CA CYS A 292 11.42 12.62 50.38
C CYS A 292 11.44 11.49 49.35
N SER A 293 10.34 11.20 48.67
CA SER A 293 10.29 10.15 47.65
C SER A 293 11.16 10.44 46.43
N THR A 294 11.55 11.69 46.22
CA THR A 294 12.47 12.11 45.15
C THR A 294 13.91 12.31 45.64
N LYS A 295 14.20 12.06 46.92
CA LYS A 295 15.53 12.21 47.53
C LYS A 295 16.18 10.84 47.78
N ALA A 296 17.51 10.81 47.88
CA ALA A 296 18.29 9.59 48.14
C ALA A 296 17.92 8.88 49.45
N LYS A 297 17.46 9.63 50.47
CA LYS A 297 16.94 9.07 51.72
C LYS A 297 15.41 9.16 51.73
N GLU A 298 14.76 8.07 51.31
CA GLU A 298 13.31 7.95 51.36
C GLU A 298 12.81 7.87 52.81
N LYS A 299 11.71 8.58 53.11
CA LYS A 299 11.05 8.53 54.42
C LYS A 299 9.58 8.17 54.24
N ARG A 300 9.07 7.27 55.10
CA ARG A 300 7.64 6.98 55.23
C ARG A 300 7.07 7.70 56.45
N SER A 301 5.84 8.17 56.33
CA SER A 301 5.11 8.83 57.41
C SER A 301 3.64 8.44 57.34
N ASN A 302 3.00 8.42 58.50
CA ASN A 302 1.56 8.28 58.65
C ASN A 302 0.87 9.64 58.81
N MET A 303 1.59 10.74 58.63
CA MET A 303 1.07 12.10 58.72
C MET A 303 0.66 12.62 57.33
N ILE A 304 -0.59 13.06 57.21
CA ILE A 304 -1.17 13.64 56.01
C ILE A 304 -1.66 15.06 56.28
N CYS A 305 -1.65 15.94 55.27
CA CYS A 305 -2.32 17.24 55.38
C CYS A 305 -3.83 17.07 55.25
N SER A 306 -4.61 17.61 56.18
CA SER A 306 -6.09 17.59 56.14
C SER A 306 -6.68 18.26 54.91
N THR A 307 -5.97 19.25 54.35
CA THR A 307 -6.44 20.12 53.28
C THR A 307 -6.00 19.61 51.90
N CYS A 308 -4.73 19.20 51.78
CA CYS A 308 -4.16 18.74 50.51
C CYS A 308 -4.29 17.22 50.30
N ASP A 309 -4.53 16.47 51.37
CA ASP A 309 -4.58 15.01 51.39
C ASP A 309 -3.24 14.34 50.97
N ILE A 310 -2.12 15.04 51.22
CA ILE A 310 -0.75 14.65 50.86
C ILE A 310 0.00 14.14 52.10
N THR A 311 0.71 13.01 51.95
CA THR A 311 1.57 12.46 53.00
C THR A 311 2.93 13.16 53.04
N LEU A 312 3.31 13.69 54.20
CA LEU A 312 4.58 14.38 54.44
C LEU A 312 5.17 13.93 55.78
N CYS A 313 6.50 13.80 55.86
CA CYS A 313 7.17 13.59 57.14
C CYS A 313 7.22 14.91 57.94
N LYS A 314 7.49 14.83 59.26
CA LYS A 314 7.54 16.00 60.16
C LYS A 314 8.40 17.15 59.62
N GLN A 315 9.55 16.82 59.03
CA GLN A 315 10.50 17.80 58.49
C GLN A 315 10.05 18.44 57.16
N CYS A 316 9.16 17.78 56.42
CA CYS A 316 8.71 18.25 55.10
C CYS A 316 7.33 18.92 55.13
N PHE A 317 6.59 18.84 56.23
CA PHE A 317 5.24 19.37 56.31
C PHE A 317 5.19 20.88 56.18
N VAL A 318 5.99 21.61 56.96
CA VAL A 318 6.04 23.08 56.90
C VAL A 318 6.64 23.57 55.58
N PRO A 319 7.81 23.07 55.10
CA PRO A 319 8.38 23.54 53.84
C PRO A 319 7.49 23.33 52.61
N TYR A 320 6.65 22.30 52.60
CA TYR A 320 5.76 22.01 51.47
C TYR A 320 4.57 22.98 51.37
N HIS A 321 4.16 23.58 52.49
CA HIS A 321 3.00 24.48 52.57
C HIS A 321 3.38 25.94 52.79
N LYS A 322 4.68 26.27 52.76
CA LYS A 322 5.10 27.67 52.72
C LYS A 322 4.78 28.23 51.32
N PRO A 323 4.03 29.34 51.21
CA PRO A 323 3.92 30.07 49.96
C PRO A 323 5.33 30.47 49.51
N THR A 324 5.65 30.25 48.23
CA THR A 324 6.86 30.78 47.60
C THR A 324 6.74 32.27 47.34
#